data_AF-A0A935ICS7-F1
#
_entry.id   AF-A0A935ICS7-F1
#
_cell.length_a   1.000
_cell.length_b   1.000
_cell.length_c   1.000
_cell.angle_alpha   90.00
_cell.angle_beta   90.00
_cell.angle_gamma   90.00
#
_symmetry.space_group_name_H-M   'P 1'
#
loop_
_entity.id
_entity.type
_entity.pdbx_description
1 polymer ?
#
loop_
_entity_poly.entity_id
_entity_poly.type
_entity_poly.pdbx_seq_one_letter_code
_entity_poly.pdbx_strand_id
1 'polypeptide(L)'
;MDTSDTAAADIPTDLLTKGFAGVPASLPGWVRMMGVPAQLLRKTVTRNPLYMFRQLVRDPLSAWLATGADMNPLTDTLAQVGKSLTGKSDKTLDRRGITGGMLFSENDMDIERIQNEAKKAPAWSWGYWMAKLDHAAMGADAITRRNVYQGALREGASEIQATLAAYEAMPFSKRGSSPSVRSLNHMVPFLSAAIQGWDVLYRSAFTKDMPLADRVDVRNKLLARGAMIGGITMMYAMAMGDDDVYKNANTAERLSNWFVKIPGTDITIKLPTPFEYGVLFKMIPEAIVRSATQDKDFGDEMRMIGGALWQMVPNVVLPQGVIPLVEAQQNTSFFTGRPIEGRALQDIDIGLRADRNTSELSKLVGFDFEAFGTQWGISPKMLEHVLGQYTAGLYPAFAALIDNILPAPTVDKPDRTLAELPLFKSALQQEDAGGQVNRLYDKIDKFTRYSETFKKLVETNPVEAQEYMAENAENIAKGGMAAKMKAAIDKISNAENVVRNSTMTAAQKKEALDNFKRVKSNLSSQFASAL
;
A
#
# COMPACT_ATOMS: atom_id res chain seq x y z
N MET A 1 -1.97 -34.65 29.75
CA MET A 1 -1.40 -33.47 30.42
C MET A 1 -1.94 -33.45 31.83
N ASP A 2 -1.10 -33.46 32.85
CA ASP A 2 -1.61 -33.27 34.21
C ASP A 2 -1.56 -31.78 34.54
N THR A 3 -2.71 -31.20 34.89
CA THR A 3 -2.86 -29.75 35.14
C THR A 3 -3.27 -29.43 36.56
N SER A 4 -3.37 -30.44 37.44
CA SER A 4 -3.86 -30.31 38.82
C SER A 4 -3.13 -29.25 39.64
N ASP A 5 -1.83 -29.06 39.40
CA ASP A 5 -0.97 -28.12 40.13
C ASP A 5 -0.66 -26.83 39.35
N THR A 6 -1.45 -26.53 38.31
CA THR A 6 -1.23 -25.37 37.44
C THR A 6 -2.40 -24.40 37.48
N ALA A 7 -2.19 -23.16 37.02
CA ALA A 7 -3.27 -22.18 36.82
C ALA A 7 -4.34 -22.62 35.79
N ALA A 8 -4.17 -23.78 35.15
CA ALA A 8 -5.10 -24.39 34.21
C ALA A 8 -5.81 -25.64 34.78
N ALA A 9 -5.78 -25.85 36.11
CA ALA A 9 -6.41 -27.00 36.77
C ALA A 9 -7.90 -27.19 36.42
N ASP A 10 -8.63 -26.09 36.24
CA ASP A 10 -10.06 -26.10 35.90
C ASP A 10 -10.35 -26.21 34.39
N ILE A 11 -9.32 -26.27 33.55
CA ILE A 11 -9.49 -26.37 32.10
C ILE A 11 -9.44 -27.86 31.70
N PRO A 12 -10.49 -28.40 31.04
CA PRO A 12 -10.52 -29.79 30.62
C PRO A 12 -9.26 -30.18 29.83
N THR A 13 -8.60 -31.24 30.27
CA THR A 13 -7.34 -31.70 29.71
C THR A 13 -7.43 -31.97 28.21
N ASP A 14 -8.58 -32.46 27.72
CA ASP A 14 -8.84 -32.68 26.29
C ASP A 14 -8.80 -31.37 25.49
N LEU A 15 -9.36 -30.28 26.03
CA LEU A 15 -9.32 -28.95 25.39
C LEU A 15 -7.90 -28.38 25.39
N LEU A 16 -7.15 -28.58 26.47
CA LEU A 16 -5.73 -28.21 26.51
C LEU A 16 -4.94 -29.02 25.48
N THR A 17 -5.10 -30.34 25.42
CA THR A 17 -4.42 -31.17 24.43
C THR A 17 -4.82 -30.84 22.99
N LYS A 18 -6.09 -30.48 22.72
CA LYS A 18 -6.53 -29.99 21.40
C LYS A 18 -5.96 -28.60 21.08
N GLY A 19 -5.81 -27.74 22.08
CA GLY A 19 -5.13 -26.46 21.96
C GLY A 19 -3.63 -26.61 21.67
N PHE A 20 -2.95 -27.51 22.39
CA PHE A 20 -1.51 -27.79 22.27
C PHE A 20 -1.15 -28.61 21.02
N ALA A 21 -2.01 -29.55 20.60
CA ALA A 21 -1.79 -30.31 19.37
C ALA A 21 -1.85 -29.41 18.12
N GLY A 22 -2.39 -28.20 18.25
CA GLY A 22 -2.89 -27.43 17.13
C GLY A 22 -3.98 -28.23 16.39
N VAL A 23 -4.67 -27.60 15.44
CA VAL A 23 -5.43 -28.41 14.48
C VAL A 23 -4.46 -28.77 13.37
N PRO A 24 -3.96 -30.03 13.26
CA PRO A 24 -3.08 -30.43 12.18
C PRO A 24 -3.88 -30.44 10.89
N ALA A 25 -3.99 -29.27 10.26
CA ALA A 25 -4.47 -29.17 8.91
C ALA A 25 -3.31 -29.62 8.02
N SER A 26 -3.30 -30.90 7.64
CA SER A 26 -2.41 -31.38 6.60
C SER A 26 -2.77 -30.65 5.29
N LEU A 27 -2.11 -29.53 5.03
CA LEU A 27 -2.30 -28.79 3.79
C LEU A 27 -1.79 -29.68 2.64
N PRO A 28 -2.56 -29.85 1.55
CA PRO A 28 -2.10 -30.53 0.35
C PRO A 28 -0.78 -29.93 -0.17
N GLY A 29 0.07 -30.74 -0.82
CA GLY A 29 1.38 -30.30 -1.30
C GLY A 29 1.32 -29.08 -2.22
N TRP A 30 0.32 -29.02 -3.10
CA TRP A 30 0.09 -27.87 -3.99
C TRP A 30 -0.27 -26.59 -3.22
N VAL A 31 -1.03 -26.70 -2.11
CA VAL A 31 -1.35 -25.55 -1.24
C VAL A 31 -0.08 -25.03 -0.58
N ARG A 32 0.78 -25.92 -0.08
CA ARG A 32 2.07 -25.53 0.54
C ARG A 32 2.98 -24.81 -0.46
N MET A 33 3.06 -25.33 -1.68
CA MET A 33 3.83 -24.71 -2.76
C MET A 33 3.31 -23.30 -3.07
N MET A 34 1.99 -23.14 -3.15
CA MET A 34 1.32 -21.85 -3.38
C MET A 34 1.46 -20.88 -2.19
N GLY A 35 1.73 -21.38 -0.99
CA GLY A 35 1.99 -20.56 0.20
C GLY A 35 3.38 -19.93 0.23
N VAL A 36 4.37 -20.46 -0.49
CA VAL A 36 5.75 -19.93 -0.48
C VAL A 36 5.80 -18.48 -0.98
N PRO A 37 5.23 -18.12 -2.15
CA PRO A 37 5.19 -16.73 -2.58
C PRO A 37 4.42 -15.83 -1.60
N ALA A 38 3.35 -16.35 -0.99
CA ALA A 38 2.55 -15.59 -0.04
C ALA A 38 3.32 -15.28 1.26
N GLN A 39 4.10 -16.24 1.76
CA GLN A 39 4.97 -16.05 2.91
C GLN A 39 6.10 -15.07 2.60
N LEU A 40 6.72 -15.18 1.42
CA LEU A 40 7.74 -14.23 0.98
C LEU A 40 7.18 -12.81 0.93
N LEU A 41 6.01 -12.62 0.31
CA LEU A 41 5.36 -11.31 0.23
C LEU A 41 5.02 -10.76 1.61
N ARG A 42 4.45 -11.58 2.52
CA ARG A 42 4.17 -11.11 3.90
C ARG A 42 5.45 -10.59 4.55
N LYS A 43 6.55 -11.35 4.48
CA LYS A 43 7.85 -10.96 5.05
C LYS A 43 8.40 -9.68 4.42
N THR A 44 8.34 -9.53 3.09
CA THR A 44 8.88 -8.33 2.42
C THR A 44 8.02 -7.10 2.67
N VAL A 45 6.69 -7.22 2.67
CA VAL A 45 5.76 -6.13 2.98
C VAL A 45 5.94 -5.65 4.42
N THR A 46 6.02 -6.55 5.40
CA THR A 46 6.15 -6.15 6.82
C THR A 46 7.52 -5.55 7.14
N ARG A 47 8.56 -5.95 6.41
CA ARG A 47 9.89 -5.35 6.46
C ARG A 47 9.93 -3.96 5.84
N ASN A 48 8.91 -3.54 5.09
CA ASN A 48 8.88 -2.19 4.52
C ASN A 48 8.69 -1.14 5.62
N PRO A 49 9.64 -0.20 5.83
CA PRO A 49 9.51 0.88 6.81
C PRO A 49 8.21 1.70 6.66
N LEU A 50 7.72 1.87 5.44
CA LEU A 50 6.46 2.57 5.20
C LEU A 50 5.25 1.73 5.60
N TYR A 51 5.31 0.41 5.45
CA TYR A 51 4.28 -0.46 6.03
C TYR A 51 4.28 -0.33 7.56
N MET A 52 5.46 -0.34 8.19
CA MET A 52 5.59 -0.12 9.65
C MET A 52 5.02 1.23 10.08
N PHE A 53 5.34 2.32 9.36
CA PHE A 53 4.77 3.63 9.62
C PHE A 53 3.25 3.60 9.53
N ARG A 54 2.70 3.01 8.46
CA ARG A 54 1.24 2.90 8.31
C ARG A 54 0.63 2.09 9.45
N GLN A 55 1.30 1.01 9.87
CA GLN A 55 0.89 0.18 10.98
C GLN A 55 0.84 0.96 12.30
N LEU A 56 1.89 1.74 12.59
CA LEU A 56 1.99 2.55 13.81
C LEU A 56 0.95 3.68 13.88
N VAL A 57 0.40 4.12 12.75
CA VAL A 57 -0.73 5.08 12.75
C VAL A 57 -2.06 4.34 12.84
N ARG A 58 -2.25 3.33 11.99
CA ARG A 58 -3.53 2.67 11.76
C ARG A 58 -3.93 1.73 12.90
N ASP A 59 -3.00 0.89 13.35
CA ASP A 59 -3.32 -0.20 14.27
C ASP A 59 -3.64 0.35 15.69
N PRO A 60 -2.93 1.35 16.24
CA PRO A 60 -3.33 2.00 17.49
C PRO A 60 -4.71 2.66 17.43
N LEU A 61 -5.06 3.33 16.32
CA LEU A 61 -6.40 3.90 16.13
C LEU A 61 -7.47 2.80 16.10
N SER A 62 -7.20 1.70 15.40
CA SER A 62 -8.11 0.55 15.32
C SER A 62 -8.29 -0.10 16.70
N ALA A 63 -7.19 -0.31 17.44
CA ALA A 63 -7.23 -0.89 18.78
C ALA A 63 -7.94 0.03 19.78
N TRP A 64 -7.75 1.35 19.68
CA TRP A 64 -8.45 2.34 20.48
C TRP A 64 -9.96 2.31 20.24
N LEU A 65 -10.41 2.10 19.01
CA LEU A 65 -11.83 1.92 18.71
C LEU A 65 -12.36 0.56 19.20
N ALA A 66 -11.59 -0.51 18.98
CA ALA A 66 -12.02 -1.89 19.20
C ALA A 66 -12.10 -2.32 20.67
N THR A 67 -11.13 -1.91 21.49
CA THR A 67 -10.87 -2.56 22.79
C THR A 67 -11.50 -1.84 23.98
N GLY A 68 -11.99 -0.62 23.78
CA GLY A 68 -12.47 0.24 24.87
C GLY A 68 -11.38 0.68 25.86
N ALA A 69 -10.14 0.19 25.74
CA ALA A 69 -9.06 0.49 26.67
C ALA A 69 -8.75 1.99 26.74
N ASP A 70 -8.28 2.43 27.92
CA ASP A 70 -7.79 3.78 28.16
C ASP A 70 -6.37 3.93 27.61
N MET A 71 -6.30 4.08 26.30
CA MET A 71 -5.09 4.43 25.58
C MET A 71 -5.32 5.66 24.72
N ASN A 72 -4.28 6.48 24.57
CA ASN A 72 -4.26 7.52 23.55
C ASN A 72 -3.49 6.99 22.33
N PRO A 73 -4.13 6.83 21.16
CA PRO A 73 -3.54 6.19 20.00
C PRO A 73 -2.34 6.95 19.41
N LEU A 74 -2.16 8.22 19.75
CA LEU A 74 -1.02 9.02 19.31
C LEU A 74 0.10 9.07 20.35
N THR A 75 -0.20 9.57 21.55
CA THR A 75 0.85 9.84 22.56
C THR A 75 1.45 8.57 23.13
N ASP A 76 0.63 7.53 23.39
CA ASP A 76 1.12 6.27 23.95
C ASP A 76 1.96 5.53 22.92
N THR A 77 1.54 5.56 21.64
CA THR A 77 2.32 5.03 20.52
C THR A 77 3.69 5.72 20.41
N LEU A 78 3.74 7.06 20.43
CA LEU A 78 5.00 7.79 20.37
C LEU A 78 5.92 7.46 21.56
N ALA A 79 5.35 7.36 22.77
CA ALA A 79 6.10 6.97 23.96
C ALA A 79 6.68 5.55 23.83
N GLN A 80 5.91 4.59 23.30
CA GLN A 80 6.39 3.23 23.07
C GLN A 80 7.42 3.14 21.95
N VAL A 81 7.28 3.92 20.88
CA VAL A 81 8.32 4.04 19.84
C VAL A 81 9.63 4.51 20.48
N GLY A 82 9.57 5.56 21.32
CA GLY A 82 10.75 6.05 22.06
C GLY A 82 11.36 5.00 22.99
N LYS A 83 10.54 4.26 23.73
CA LYS A 83 10.99 3.13 24.57
C LYS A 83 11.63 2.01 23.74
N SER A 84 11.07 1.69 22.58
CA SER A 84 11.61 0.67 21.67
C SER A 84 12.95 1.10 21.07
N LEU A 85 13.12 2.37 20.70
CA LEU A 85 14.37 2.91 20.17
C LEU A 85 15.48 3.00 21.22
N THR A 86 15.11 3.26 22.48
CA THR A 86 16.07 3.33 23.61
C THR A 86 16.35 1.99 24.27
N GLY A 87 15.78 0.88 23.74
CA GLY A 87 15.95 -0.47 24.30
C GLY A 87 15.26 -0.71 25.64
N LYS A 88 14.34 0.19 26.05
CA LYS A 88 13.59 0.15 27.31
C LYS A 88 12.14 -0.35 27.11
N SER A 89 11.87 -1.09 26.04
CA SER A 89 10.55 -1.67 25.80
C SER A 89 10.21 -2.76 26.81
N ASP A 90 8.95 -2.82 27.20
CA ASP A 90 8.43 -3.91 28.03
C ASP A 90 8.38 -5.21 27.21
N LYS A 91 9.14 -6.22 27.66
CA LYS A 91 9.26 -7.54 27.04
C LYS A 91 8.25 -8.56 27.58
N THR A 92 7.34 -8.16 28.46
CA THR A 92 6.37 -9.07 29.10
C THR A 92 5.50 -9.78 28.06
N LEU A 93 4.98 -9.04 27.07
CA LEU A 93 4.17 -9.62 25.98
C LEU A 93 5.00 -10.49 25.02
N ASP A 94 6.28 -10.14 24.82
CA ASP A 94 7.20 -10.91 23.99
C ASP A 94 7.47 -12.28 24.63
N ARG A 95 7.73 -12.31 25.94
CA ARG A 95 7.89 -13.56 26.72
C ARG A 95 6.63 -14.43 26.76
N ARG A 96 5.46 -13.82 26.55
CA ARG A 96 4.16 -14.51 26.48
C ARG A 96 3.81 -14.98 25.06
N GLY A 97 4.66 -14.73 24.06
CA GLY A 97 4.44 -15.17 22.67
C GLY A 97 3.27 -14.47 21.96
N ILE A 98 2.87 -13.29 22.43
CA ILE A 98 1.69 -12.57 21.92
C ILE A 98 2.06 -11.57 20.83
N THR A 99 3.33 -11.19 20.74
CA THR A 99 3.87 -10.32 19.70
C THR A 99 4.41 -11.15 18.53
N GLY A 100 4.36 -10.63 17.29
CA GLY A 100 4.94 -11.33 16.12
C GLY A 100 4.02 -12.33 15.40
N GLY A 101 2.75 -12.45 15.81
CA GLY A 101 1.81 -13.49 15.36
C GLY A 101 1.47 -13.54 13.85
N MET A 102 1.92 -12.59 13.03
CA MET A 102 1.72 -12.59 11.57
C MET A 102 2.85 -13.26 10.76
N LEU A 103 4.06 -13.30 11.28
CA LEU A 103 5.27 -13.62 10.50
C LEU A 103 6.09 -14.78 11.07
N PHE A 104 6.03 -14.94 12.39
CA PHE A 104 6.85 -15.88 13.13
C PHE A 104 5.90 -16.91 13.73
N SER A 105 5.58 -17.95 12.95
CA SER A 105 5.08 -19.16 13.57
C SER A 105 6.27 -19.98 14.09
N GLU A 106 6.18 -20.37 15.35
CA GLU A 106 6.81 -21.54 15.96
C GLU A 106 8.30 -21.53 16.32
N ASN A 107 9.13 -20.58 15.87
CA ASN A 107 10.56 -20.57 16.25
C ASN A 107 11.06 -19.20 16.74
N ASP A 108 10.85 -18.91 18.03
CA ASP A 108 11.53 -17.80 18.73
C ASP A 108 13.07 -17.95 18.71
N MET A 109 13.59 -19.15 18.39
CA MET A 109 15.01 -19.45 18.25
C MET A 109 15.68 -18.87 16.99
N ASP A 110 14.92 -18.40 16.00
CA ASP A 110 15.49 -17.84 14.77
C ASP A 110 15.83 -16.35 14.88
N ILE A 111 15.19 -15.58 15.77
CA ILE A 111 15.37 -14.12 15.82
C ILE A 111 16.73 -13.75 16.42
N GLU A 112 17.12 -14.35 17.55
CA GLU A 112 18.45 -14.10 18.13
C GLU A 112 19.56 -14.59 17.20
N ARG A 113 19.33 -15.71 16.50
CA ARG A 113 20.27 -16.24 15.50
C ARG A 113 20.39 -15.33 14.29
N ILE A 114 19.28 -14.89 13.69
CA ILE A 114 19.24 -13.93 12.58
C ILE A 114 19.91 -12.61 13.01
N GLN A 115 19.69 -12.14 14.23
CA GLN A 115 20.34 -10.94 14.75
C GLN A 115 21.85 -11.13 14.94
N ASN A 116 22.28 -12.28 15.48
CA ASN A 116 23.69 -12.56 15.73
C ASN A 116 24.46 -12.84 14.43
N GLU A 117 23.82 -13.43 13.42
CA GLU A 117 24.36 -13.59 12.07
C GLU A 117 24.37 -12.26 11.32
N ALA A 118 23.33 -11.42 11.47
CA ALA A 118 23.30 -10.08 10.89
C ALA A 118 24.33 -9.14 11.49
N LYS A 119 24.58 -9.18 12.80
CA LYS A 119 25.67 -8.39 13.44
C LYS A 119 27.05 -8.71 12.86
N LYS A 120 27.23 -9.88 12.24
CA LYS A 120 28.47 -10.30 11.57
C LYS A 120 28.50 -9.94 10.08
N ALA A 121 27.36 -9.56 9.49
CA ALA A 121 27.28 -9.19 8.08
C ALA A 121 27.68 -7.71 7.87
N PRO A 122 28.31 -7.36 6.73
CA PRO A 122 28.64 -5.96 6.42
C PRO A 122 27.38 -5.08 6.39
N ALA A 123 27.50 -3.84 6.87
CA ALA A 123 26.37 -2.90 6.95
C ALA A 123 25.71 -2.58 5.60
N TRP A 124 26.44 -2.74 4.50
CA TRP A 124 25.96 -2.56 3.12
C TRP A 124 25.31 -3.81 2.52
N SER A 125 25.33 -4.96 3.22
CA SER A 125 24.76 -6.20 2.71
C SER A 125 23.23 -6.24 2.83
N TRP A 126 22.58 -6.88 1.85
CA TRP A 126 21.13 -7.11 1.87
C TRP A 126 20.68 -7.85 3.14
N GLY A 127 21.45 -8.86 3.58
CA GLY A 127 21.16 -9.64 4.78
C GLY A 127 21.13 -8.81 6.08
N TYR A 128 22.11 -7.92 6.26
CA TYR A 128 22.14 -6.99 7.40
C TYR A 128 20.90 -6.08 7.41
N TRP A 129 20.55 -5.52 6.25
CA TRP A 129 19.43 -4.60 6.12
C TRP A 129 18.10 -5.31 6.38
N MET A 130 17.90 -6.52 5.83
CA MET A 130 16.71 -7.34 6.10
C MET A 130 16.55 -7.67 7.58
N ALA A 131 17.62 -8.03 8.29
CA ALA A 131 17.54 -8.36 9.72
C ALA A 131 17.22 -7.13 10.59
N LYS A 132 17.75 -5.96 10.25
CA LYS A 132 17.35 -4.69 10.89
C LYS A 132 15.87 -4.39 10.69
N LEU A 133 15.39 -4.59 9.47
CA LEU A 133 13.98 -4.39 9.14
C LEU A 133 13.07 -5.42 9.80
N ASP A 134 13.51 -6.66 9.98
CA ASP A 134 12.79 -7.67 10.77
C ASP A 134 12.61 -7.22 12.22
N HIS A 135 13.69 -6.75 12.86
CA HIS A 135 13.61 -6.24 14.23
C HIS A 135 12.69 -5.02 14.35
N ALA A 136 12.77 -4.10 13.39
CA ALA A 136 11.89 -2.94 13.35
C ALA A 136 10.41 -3.33 13.15
N ALA A 137 10.13 -4.29 12.26
CA ALA A 137 8.78 -4.81 12.01
C ALA A 137 8.18 -5.42 13.28
N MET A 138 8.96 -6.23 13.99
CA MET A 138 8.54 -6.83 15.26
C MET A 138 8.25 -5.77 16.33
N GLY A 139 9.13 -4.77 16.44
CA GLY A 139 8.92 -3.64 17.35
C GLY A 139 7.62 -2.89 17.05
N ALA A 140 7.35 -2.62 15.76
CA ALA A 140 6.14 -1.96 15.30
C ALA A 140 4.86 -2.76 15.62
N ASP A 141 4.85 -4.07 15.35
CA ASP A 141 3.71 -4.96 15.67
C ASP A 141 3.43 -5.02 17.18
N ALA A 142 4.50 -5.03 17.99
CA ALA A 142 4.38 -5.11 19.44
C ALA A 142 3.85 -3.81 20.08
N ILE A 143 4.10 -2.63 19.48
CA ILE A 143 3.75 -1.33 20.07
C ILE A 143 2.24 -1.22 20.34
N THR A 144 1.40 -1.57 19.37
CA THR A 144 -0.06 -1.48 19.55
C THR A 144 -0.54 -2.41 20.66
N ARG A 145 -0.03 -3.64 20.71
CA ARG A 145 -0.37 -4.61 21.77
C ARG A 145 0.08 -4.11 23.15
N ARG A 146 1.26 -3.49 23.24
CA ARG A 146 1.77 -2.87 24.47
C ARG A 146 0.91 -1.69 24.91
N ASN A 147 0.39 -0.89 23.98
CA ASN A 147 -0.55 0.20 24.29
C ASN A 147 -1.85 -0.34 24.90
N VAL A 148 -2.43 -1.38 24.29
CA VAL A 148 -3.63 -2.04 24.82
C VAL A 148 -3.36 -2.61 26.21
N TYR A 149 -2.23 -3.31 26.38
CA TYR A 149 -1.82 -3.90 27.66
C TYR A 149 -1.69 -2.84 28.76
N GLN A 150 -0.97 -1.75 28.50
CA GLN A 150 -0.81 -0.67 29.47
C GLN A 150 -2.11 0.10 29.73
N GLY A 151 -2.96 0.26 28.72
CA GLY A 151 -4.30 0.83 28.88
C GLY A 151 -5.18 -0.02 29.78
N ALA A 152 -5.23 -1.33 29.55
CA ALA A 152 -6.00 -2.26 30.38
C ALA A 152 -5.50 -2.29 31.84
N LEU A 153 -4.18 -2.23 32.06
CA LEU A 153 -3.63 -2.14 33.43
C LEU A 153 -4.01 -0.83 34.13
N ARG A 154 -4.03 0.31 33.41
CA ARG A 154 -4.50 1.60 33.95
C ARG A 154 -5.97 1.56 34.37
N GLU A 155 -6.78 0.79 33.66
CA GLU A 155 -8.20 0.54 34.00
C GLU A 155 -8.38 -0.48 35.14
N GLY A 156 -7.30 -0.95 35.77
CA GLY A 156 -7.35 -1.87 36.91
C GLY A 156 -7.55 -3.33 36.52
N ALA A 157 -7.33 -3.71 35.24
CA ALA A 157 -7.32 -5.11 34.84
C ALA A 157 -6.14 -5.87 35.47
N SER A 158 -6.33 -7.15 35.77
CA SER A 158 -5.20 -8.02 36.16
C SER A 158 -4.24 -8.23 34.98
N GLU A 159 -3.00 -8.64 35.25
CA GLU A 159 -2.02 -8.89 34.17
C GLU A 159 -2.52 -9.88 33.11
N ILE A 160 -3.23 -10.93 33.53
CA ILE A 160 -3.80 -11.93 32.62
C ILE A 160 -4.92 -11.30 31.77
N GLN A 161 -5.78 -10.49 32.39
CA GLN A 161 -6.84 -9.78 31.67
C GLN A 161 -6.27 -8.77 30.67
N ALA A 162 -5.25 -8.00 31.05
CA ALA A 162 -4.57 -7.06 30.16
C ALA A 162 -3.86 -7.77 29.01
N THR A 163 -3.28 -8.95 29.28
CA THR A 163 -2.66 -9.82 28.27
C THR A 163 -3.68 -10.31 27.25
N LEU A 164 -4.83 -10.79 27.74
CA LEU A 164 -5.92 -11.26 26.89
C LEU A 164 -6.50 -10.11 26.06
N ALA A 165 -6.67 -8.91 26.64
CA ALA A 165 -7.10 -7.73 25.92
C ALA A 165 -6.13 -7.35 24.79
N ALA A 166 -4.82 -7.37 25.05
CA ALA A 166 -3.79 -7.12 24.04
C ALA A 166 -3.76 -8.18 22.93
N TYR A 167 -4.10 -9.43 23.25
CA TYR A 167 -4.22 -10.51 22.28
C TYR A 167 -5.45 -10.34 21.38
N GLU A 168 -6.62 -10.11 21.99
CA GLU A 168 -7.90 -9.97 21.29
C GLU A 168 -8.05 -8.67 20.49
N ALA A 169 -7.27 -7.63 20.83
CA ALA A 169 -7.19 -6.41 20.03
C ALA A 169 -6.69 -6.67 18.60
N MET A 170 -5.78 -7.63 18.45
CA MET A 170 -5.13 -7.97 17.17
C MET A 170 -4.93 -9.49 17.09
N PRO A 171 -5.99 -10.30 16.90
CA PRO A 171 -5.92 -11.74 17.05
C PRO A 171 -5.44 -12.42 15.75
N PHE A 172 -4.35 -11.93 15.16
CA PHE A 172 -3.87 -12.37 13.85
C PHE A 172 -3.37 -13.82 13.80
N SER A 173 -3.00 -14.39 14.94
CA SER A 173 -2.62 -15.81 15.04
C SER A 173 -3.82 -16.75 15.15
N LYS A 174 -5.04 -16.24 15.40
CA LYS A 174 -6.24 -17.07 15.44
C LYS A 174 -6.54 -17.64 14.05
N ARG A 175 -6.78 -18.95 14.00
CA ARG A 175 -7.14 -19.67 12.78
C ARG A 175 -8.44 -20.43 13.00
N GLY A 176 -9.34 -20.33 12.04
CA GLY A 176 -10.58 -21.11 12.05
C GLY A 176 -10.33 -22.62 11.89
N SER A 177 -11.33 -23.41 12.24
CA SER A 177 -11.33 -24.87 12.09
C SER A 177 -11.51 -25.33 10.63
N SER A 178 -12.01 -24.45 9.75
CA SER A 178 -12.29 -24.77 8.34
C SER A 178 -11.01 -25.02 7.53
N PRO A 179 -10.86 -26.21 6.90
CA PRO A 179 -9.72 -26.52 6.04
C PRO A 179 -9.61 -25.59 4.83
N SER A 180 -10.72 -25.19 4.21
CA SER A 180 -10.71 -24.32 3.02
C SER A 180 -10.21 -22.92 3.36
N VAL A 181 -10.70 -22.35 4.48
CA VAL A 181 -10.24 -21.04 4.98
C VAL A 181 -8.77 -21.08 5.36
N ARG A 182 -8.28 -22.18 5.94
CA ARG A 182 -6.84 -22.35 6.23
C ARG A 182 -5.99 -22.43 4.97
N SER A 183 -6.44 -23.18 3.96
CA SER A 183 -5.75 -23.24 2.66
C SER A 183 -5.69 -21.87 2.00
N LEU A 184 -6.81 -21.15 1.97
CA LEU A 184 -6.86 -19.78 1.45
C LEU A 184 -5.96 -18.83 2.23
N ASN A 185 -6.00 -18.86 3.57
CA ASN A 185 -5.12 -18.04 4.41
C ASN A 185 -3.64 -18.37 4.20
N HIS A 186 -3.30 -19.60 3.82
CA HIS A 186 -1.93 -19.97 3.51
C HIS A 186 -1.48 -19.34 2.18
N MET A 187 -2.33 -19.41 1.14
CA MET A 187 -2.05 -18.95 -0.22
C MET A 187 -2.22 -17.43 -0.42
N VAL A 188 -3.09 -16.78 0.35
CA VAL A 188 -3.43 -15.37 0.20
C VAL A 188 -2.77 -14.54 1.32
N PRO A 189 -1.84 -13.64 0.99
CA PRO A 189 -1.22 -12.73 1.96
C PRO A 189 -2.27 -11.91 2.72
N PHE A 190 -2.08 -11.75 4.04
CA PHE A 190 -2.92 -10.92 4.92
C PHE A 190 -4.44 -11.21 4.97
N LEU A 191 -4.94 -12.24 4.28
CA LEU A 191 -6.37 -12.62 4.31
C LEU A 191 -6.87 -12.87 5.74
N SER A 192 -6.06 -13.56 6.55
CA SER A 192 -6.41 -13.80 7.96
C SER A 192 -6.52 -12.50 8.75
N ALA A 193 -5.61 -11.54 8.54
CA ALA A 193 -5.66 -10.26 9.23
C ALA A 193 -6.93 -9.48 8.87
N ALA A 194 -7.32 -9.47 7.59
CA ALA A 194 -8.56 -8.85 7.14
C ALA A 194 -9.80 -9.51 7.75
N ILE A 195 -9.89 -10.85 7.73
CA ILE A 195 -11.02 -11.58 8.34
C ILE A 195 -11.11 -11.27 9.85
N GLN A 196 -9.97 -11.28 10.54
CA GLN A 196 -9.93 -11.02 11.98
C GLN A 196 -10.25 -9.56 12.34
N GLY A 197 -9.86 -8.59 11.51
CA GLY A 197 -10.24 -7.19 11.72
C GLY A 197 -11.76 -7.00 11.68
N TRP A 198 -12.43 -7.62 10.70
CA TRP A 198 -13.90 -7.60 10.62
C TRP A 198 -14.57 -8.34 11.77
N ASP A 199 -14.02 -9.47 12.20
CA ASP A 199 -14.51 -10.22 13.36
C ASP A 199 -14.39 -9.40 14.66
N VAL A 200 -13.27 -8.70 14.89
CA VAL A 200 -13.10 -7.81 16.05
C VAL A 200 -14.07 -6.63 15.99
N LEU A 201 -14.29 -6.02 14.82
CA LEU A 201 -15.30 -4.98 14.65
C LEU A 201 -16.70 -5.52 14.97
N TYR A 202 -17.05 -6.69 14.43
CA TYR A 202 -18.35 -7.33 14.70
C TYR A 202 -18.52 -7.59 16.20
N ARG A 203 -17.50 -8.16 16.84
CA ARG A 203 -17.54 -8.47 18.27
C ARG A 203 -17.63 -7.22 19.14
N SER A 204 -16.88 -6.16 18.83
CA SER A 204 -16.91 -4.89 19.57
C SER A 204 -18.22 -4.10 19.39
N ALA A 205 -18.87 -4.21 18.23
CA ALA A 205 -20.12 -3.50 17.94
C ALA A 205 -21.38 -4.26 18.38
N PHE A 206 -21.42 -5.59 18.21
CA PHE A 206 -22.64 -6.38 18.30
C PHE A 206 -22.64 -7.46 19.38
N THR A 207 -21.48 -7.82 19.94
CA THR A 207 -21.39 -8.87 20.98
C THR A 207 -20.83 -8.33 22.29
N LYS A 208 -20.98 -9.09 23.37
CA LYS A 208 -20.32 -8.82 24.66
C LYS A 208 -19.09 -9.70 24.89
N ASP A 209 -18.60 -10.36 23.84
CA ASP A 209 -17.58 -11.42 23.97
C ASP A 209 -16.13 -10.87 23.93
N MET A 210 -15.96 -9.54 23.99
CA MET A 210 -14.64 -8.92 24.08
C MET A 210 -14.11 -8.99 25.52
N PRO A 211 -12.80 -9.25 25.74
CA PRO A 211 -12.23 -9.12 27.06
C PRO A 211 -12.48 -7.72 27.60
N LEU A 212 -12.88 -7.65 28.88
CA LEU A 212 -13.26 -6.39 29.55
C LEU A 212 -14.57 -5.75 29.05
N ALA A 213 -15.34 -6.38 28.13
CA ALA A 213 -16.59 -5.81 27.60
C ALA A 213 -17.55 -5.32 28.69
N ASP A 214 -17.75 -6.10 29.74
CA ASP A 214 -18.63 -5.76 30.86
C ASP A 214 -18.09 -4.63 31.75
N ARG A 215 -16.77 -4.38 31.72
CA ARG A 215 -16.12 -3.36 32.56
C ARG A 215 -16.00 -2.00 31.87
N VAL A 216 -15.83 -1.99 30.56
CA VAL A 216 -15.48 -0.76 29.82
C VAL A 216 -16.48 -0.34 28.76
N ASP A 217 -17.64 -1.00 28.70
CA ASP A 217 -18.75 -0.63 27.81
C ASP A 217 -18.25 -0.36 26.38
N VAL A 218 -17.55 -1.36 25.86
CA VAL A 218 -16.78 -1.30 24.60
C VAL A 218 -17.63 -0.74 23.46
N ARG A 219 -18.90 -1.11 23.40
CA ARG A 219 -19.84 -0.63 22.38
C ARG A 219 -20.07 0.88 22.45
N ASN A 220 -20.36 1.42 23.64
CA ASN A 220 -20.61 2.86 23.77
C ASN A 220 -19.33 3.67 23.54
N LYS A 221 -18.16 3.17 23.99
CA LYS A 221 -16.87 3.78 23.66
C LYS A 221 -16.60 3.74 22.16
N LEU A 222 -16.85 2.62 21.48
CA LEU A 222 -16.71 2.50 20.02
C LEU A 222 -17.60 3.52 19.31
N LEU A 223 -18.88 3.62 19.67
CA LEU A 223 -19.82 4.55 19.05
C LEU A 223 -19.44 6.01 19.31
N ALA A 224 -19.06 6.37 20.54
CA ALA A 224 -18.67 7.73 20.89
C ALA A 224 -17.37 8.15 20.18
N ARG A 225 -16.33 7.30 20.24
CA ARG A 225 -15.03 7.53 19.56
C ARG A 225 -15.20 7.52 18.04
N GLY A 226 -16.01 6.61 17.52
CA GLY A 226 -16.35 6.52 16.10
C GLY A 226 -17.12 7.74 15.60
N ALA A 227 -18.13 8.21 16.34
CA ALA A 227 -18.85 9.44 16.01
C ALA A 227 -17.93 10.67 16.03
N MET A 228 -16.99 10.74 16.99
CA MET A 228 -15.96 11.78 17.01
C MET A 228 -15.09 11.74 15.74
N ILE A 229 -14.56 10.59 15.34
CA ILE A 229 -13.79 10.44 14.10
C ILE A 229 -14.65 10.78 12.87
N GLY A 230 -15.90 10.33 12.84
CA GLY A 230 -16.86 10.63 11.78
C GLY A 230 -17.09 12.13 11.64
N GLY A 231 -17.36 12.83 12.75
CA GLY A 231 -17.55 14.28 12.76
C GLY A 231 -16.29 15.03 12.32
N ILE A 232 -15.11 14.65 12.82
CA ILE A 232 -13.83 15.21 12.38
C ILE A 232 -13.62 14.96 10.88
N THR A 233 -13.96 13.78 10.39
CA THR A 233 -13.85 13.44 8.97
C THR A 233 -14.81 14.27 8.12
N MET A 234 -16.03 14.53 8.58
CA MET A 234 -16.96 15.40 7.86
C MET A 234 -16.40 16.82 7.75
N MET A 235 -15.89 17.39 8.85
CA MET A 235 -15.22 18.70 8.83
C MET A 235 -14.00 18.71 7.90
N TYR A 236 -13.20 17.65 7.95
CA TYR A 236 -12.07 17.44 7.05
C TYR A 236 -12.50 17.42 5.57
N ALA A 237 -13.56 16.68 5.24
CA ALA A 237 -14.08 16.57 3.88
C ALA A 237 -14.64 17.89 3.36
N MET A 238 -15.27 18.68 4.24
CA MET A 238 -15.72 20.05 3.92
C MET A 238 -14.52 20.97 3.66
N ALA A 239 -13.49 20.93 4.50
CA ALA A 239 -12.30 21.77 4.36
C ALA A 239 -11.44 21.41 3.14
N MET A 240 -11.32 20.11 2.82
CA MET A 240 -10.50 19.62 1.70
C MET A 240 -11.28 19.47 0.39
N GLY A 241 -12.59 19.74 0.40
CA GLY A 241 -13.45 19.56 -0.77
C GLY A 241 -12.96 20.31 -2.00
N ASP A 242 -12.29 21.44 -1.80
CA ASP A 242 -11.72 22.26 -2.86
C ASP A 242 -10.23 22.09 -3.12
N ASP A 243 -9.52 21.36 -2.27
CA ASP A 243 -8.07 21.21 -2.34
C ASP A 243 -7.65 20.32 -3.52
N ASP A 244 -6.72 20.83 -4.34
CA ASP A 244 -6.23 20.11 -5.53
C ASP A 244 -5.57 18.77 -5.16
N VAL A 245 -4.89 18.68 -4.01
CA VAL A 245 -4.28 17.42 -3.56
C VAL A 245 -5.33 16.34 -3.34
N TYR A 246 -6.47 16.71 -2.76
CA TYR A 246 -7.59 15.82 -2.49
C TYR A 246 -8.34 15.44 -3.77
N LYS A 247 -8.51 16.38 -4.71
CA LYS A 247 -9.13 16.14 -6.03
C LYS A 247 -8.26 15.26 -6.94
N ASN A 248 -6.93 15.38 -6.83
CA ASN A 248 -5.96 14.70 -7.70
C ASN A 248 -5.66 13.26 -7.25
N ALA A 249 -5.93 12.94 -5.98
CA ALA A 249 -5.72 11.60 -5.45
C ALA A 249 -6.58 10.55 -6.19
N ASN A 250 -6.04 9.33 -6.33
CA ASN A 250 -6.83 8.21 -6.81
C ASN A 250 -7.94 7.89 -5.80
N THR A 251 -9.09 7.39 -6.27
CA THR A 251 -10.24 7.04 -5.43
C THR A 251 -9.85 6.13 -4.26
N ALA A 252 -9.11 5.05 -4.54
CA ALA A 252 -8.65 4.13 -3.49
C ALA A 252 -7.75 4.82 -2.46
N GLU A 253 -6.78 5.64 -2.92
CA GLU A 253 -5.88 6.38 -2.03
C GLU A 253 -6.63 7.42 -1.19
N ARG A 254 -7.60 8.10 -1.79
CA ARG A 254 -8.43 9.09 -1.12
C ARG A 254 -9.30 8.42 -0.07
N LEU A 255 -9.89 7.27 -0.37
CA LEU A 255 -10.74 6.55 0.59
C LEU A 255 -9.94 5.95 1.74
N SER A 256 -8.73 5.46 1.50
CA SER A 256 -7.90 4.78 2.51
C SER A 256 -6.99 5.70 3.34
N ASN A 257 -6.93 7.01 3.05
CA ASN A 257 -6.06 7.94 3.75
C ASN A 257 -6.73 9.29 4.00
N TRP A 258 -6.33 9.96 5.08
CA TRP A 258 -6.45 11.40 5.24
C TRP A 258 -5.18 12.09 4.73
N PHE A 259 -5.33 13.23 4.07
CA PHE A 259 -4.22 14.04 3.59
C PHE A 259 -3.98 15.20 4.55
N VAL A 260 -2.80 15.25 5.17
CA VAL A 260 -2.41 16.31 6.11
C VAL A 260 -1.23 17.08 5.55
N LYS A 261 -1.43 18.37 5.27
CA LYS A 261 -0.37 19.29 4.84
C LYS A 261 0.48 19.67 6.05
N ILE A 262 1.81 19.57 5.92
CA ILE A 262 2.72 20.03 6.97
C ILE A 262 2.85 21.55 6.86
N PRO A 263 2.52 22.33 7.91
CA PRO A 263 2.61 23.78 7.87
C PRO A 263 4.01 24.27 7.47
N GLY A 264 4.08 25.21 6.52
CA GLY A 264 5.35 25.78 6.04
C GLY A 264 6.12 24.92 5.02
N THR A 265 5.52 23.84 4.50
CA THR A 265 6.12 23.02 3.44
C THR A 265 5.06 22.59 2.42
N ASP A 266 5.48 22.26 1.20
CA ASP A 266 4.62 21.70 0.14
C ASP A 266 4.38 20.18 0.32
N ILE A 267 4.70 19.62 1.49
CA ILE A 267 4.64 18.18 1.75
C ILE A 267 3.28 17.83 2.35
N THR A 268 2.55 16.95 1.65
CA THR A 268 1.31 16.35 2.16
C THR A 268 1.54 14.90 2.59
N ILE A 269 1.34 14.60 3.87
CA ILE A 269 1.42 13.25 4.43
C ILE A 269 0.09 12.52 4.25
N LYS A 270 0.14 11.27 3.77
CA LYS A 270 -0.98 10.33 3.78
C LYS A 270 -1.03 9.63 5.13
N LEU A 271 -2.02 9.98 5.95
CA LEU A 271 -2.33 9.26 7.19
C LEU A 271 -3.31 8.13 6.88
N PRO A 272 -2.93 6.86 7.06
CA PRO A 272 -3.81 5.74 6.72
C PRO A 272 -5.00 5.67 7.68
N THR A 273 -6.17 5.39 7.14
CA THR A 273 -7.38 5.16 7.93
C THR A 273 -7.34 3.77 8.58
N PRO A 274 -7.90 3.60 9.80
CA PRO A 274 -8.14 2.27 10.36
C PRO A 274 -9.01 1.48 9.39
N PHE A 275 -8.67 0.22 9.05
CA PHE A 275 -9.25 -0.48 7.89
C PHE A 275 -10.78 -0.58 7.97
N GLU A 276 -11.31 -1.43 8.85
CA GLU A 276 -12.73 -1.74 8.95
C GLU A 276 -13.50 -0.58 9.56
N TYR A 277 -12.91 0.06 10.57
CA TYR A 277 -13.46 1.25 11.22
C TYR A 277 -13.48 2.47 10.30
N GLY A 278 -12.54 2.56 9.35
CA GLY A 278 -12.48 3.64 8.36
C GLY A 278 -13.61 3.54 7.35
N VAL A 279 -14.13 2.35 7.06
CA VAL A 279 -15.36 2.24 6.24
C VAL A 279 -16.51 2.99 6.94
N LEU A 280 -16.71 2.72 8.22
CA LEU A 280 -17.82 3.26 9.01
C LEU A 280 -17.64 4.74 9.37
N PHE A 281 -16.46 5.12 9.85
CA PHE A 281 -16.22 6.42 10.45
C PHE A 281 -15.41 7.37 9.58
N LYS A 282 -15.02 6.94 8.37
CA LYS A 282 -14.35 7.80 7.41
C LYS A 282 -15.04 7.80 6.05
N MET A 283 -15.09 6.66 5.36
CA MET A 283 -15.60 6.57 3.99
C MET A 283 -17.07 6.96 3.89
N ILE A 284 -17.93 6.44 4.76
CA ILE A 284 -19.36 6.80 4.79
C ILE A 284 -19.55 8.29 5.14
N PRO A 285 -18.94 8.84 6.21
CA PRO A 285 -19.00 10.27 6.49
C PRO A 285 -18.54 11.17 5.33
N GLU A 286 -17.44 10.83 4.65
CA GLU A 286 -17.01 11.58 3.46
C GLU A 286 -18.01 11.47 2.31
N ALA A 287 -18.59 10.29 2.07
CA ALA A 287 -19.61 10.10 1.06
C ALA A 287 -20.86 10.95 1.34
N ILE A 288 -21.29 11.07 2.60
CA ILE A 288 -22.40 11.94 3.01
C ILE A 288 -22.08 13.40 2.66
N VAL A 289 -20.91 13.90 3.09
CA VAL A 289 -20.51 15.29 2.81
C VAL A 289 -20.42 15.54 1.32
N ARG A 290 -19.79 14.63 0.56
CA ARG A 290 -19.59 14.80 -0.89
C ARG A 290 -20.90 14.70 -1.67
N SER A 291 -21.83 13.87 -1.23
CA SER A 291 -23.18 13.82 -1.83
C SER A 291 -23.94 15.12 -1.57
N ALA A 292 -23.76 15.71 -0.37
CA ALA A 292 -24.41 16.97 0.01
C ALA A 292 -23.77 18.21 -0.63
N THR A 293 -22.46 18.21 -0.92
CA THR A 293 -21.74 19.41 -1.40
C THR A 293 -21.37 19.37 -2.88
N GLN A 294 -21.31 18.20 -3.51
CA GLN A 294 -20.85 18.04 -4.90
C GLN A 294 -21.94 17.51 -5.85
N ASP A 295 -23.22 17.57 -5.45
CA ASP A 295 -24.37 17.05 -6.21
C ASP A 295 -24.16 15.62 -6.75
N LYS A 296 -23.48 14.78 -5.97
CA LYS A 296 -23.25 13.36 -6.30
C LYS A 296 -24.32 12.50 -5.67
N ASP A 297 -24.79 11.50 -6.41
CA ASP A 297 -25.71 10.51 -5.85
C ASP A 297 -24.99 9.68 -4.78
N PHE A 298 -25.64 9.53 -3.62
CA PHE A 298 -25.08 8.77 -2.51
C PHE A 298 -24.94 7.28 -2.84
N GLY A 299 -25.83 6.74 -3.68
CA GLY A 299 -25.74 5.36 -4.16
C GLY A 299 -24.49 5.12 -5.01
N ASP A 300 -24.13 6.07 -5.87
CA ASP A 300 -22.90 6.00 -6.67
C ASP A 300 -21.63 6.11 -5.82
N GLU A 301 -21.64 6.93 -4.78
CA GLU A 301 -20.56 6.96 -3.79
C GLU A 301 -20.40 5.62 -3.06
N MET A 302 -21.50 5.00 -2.66
CA MET A 302 -21.45 3.68 -2.02
C MET A 302 -20.98 2.58 -2.96
N ARG A 303 -21.36 2.63 -4.25
CA ARG A 303 -20.81 1.72 -5.29
C ARG A 303 -19.31 1.93 -5.47
N MET A 304 -18.85 3.18 -5.46
CA MET A 304 -17.44 3.53 -5.55
C MET A 304 -16.64 3.00 -4.35
N ILE A 305 -17.17 3.15 -3.13
CA ILE A 305 -16.61 2.57 -1.91
C ILE A 305 -16.55 1.05 -2.04
N GLY A 306 -17.64 0.40 -2.46
CA GLY A 306 -17.68 -1.05 -2.66
C GLY A 306 -16.63 -1.54 -3.66
N GLY A 307 -16.49 -0.85 -4.79
CA GLY A 307 -15.46 -1.15 -5.80
C GLY A 307 -14.04 -0.95 -5.27
N ALA A 308 -13.79 0.11 -4.49
CA ALA A 308 -12.49 0.34 -3.87
C ALA A 308 -12.16 -0.75 -2.82
N LEU A 309 -13.13 -1.13 -1.98
CA LEU A 309 -12.97 -2.21 -1.01
C LEU A 309 -12.68 -3.54 -1.71
N TRP A 310 -13.35 -3.82 -2.83
CA TRP A 310 -13.08 -5.00 -3.65
C TRP A 310 -11.65 -5.01 -4.21
N GLN A 311 -11.16 -3.86 -4.68
CA GLN A 311 -9.77 -3.73 -5.14
C GLN A 311 -8.73 -3.90 -4.02
N MET A 312 -9.12 -3.69 -2.76
CA MET A 312 -8.25 -3.93 -1.60
C MET A 312 -8.20 -5.40 -1.19
N VAL A 313 -9.14 -6.23 -1.65
CA VAL A 313 -9.08 -7.68 -1.43
C VAL A 313 -7.90 -8.24 -2.26
N PRO A 314 -6.94 -8.94 -1.64
CA PRO A 314 -5.82 -9.51 -2.37
C PRO A 314 -6.31 -10.42 -3.50
N ASN A 315 -5.76 -10.25 -4.70
CA ASN A 315 -6.18 -11.02 -5.88
C ASN A 315 -5.94 -12.52 -5.66
N VAL A 316 -7.01 -13.30 -5.70
CA VAL A 316 -6.99 -14.76 -5.47
C VAL A 316 -6.78 -15.54 -6.78
N VAL A 317 -6.90 -14.87 -7.93
CA VAL A 317 -6.94 -15.52 -9.25
C VAL A 317 -5.55 -15.85 -9.79
N LEU A 318 -4.58 -14.97 -9.57
CA LEU A 318 -3.19 -15.22 -9.98
C LEU A 318 -2.30 -15.30 -8.74
N PRO A 319 -1.44 -16.33 -8.62
CA PRO A 319 -0.44 -16.38 -7.56
C PRO A 319 0.37 -15.08 -7.58
N GLN A 320 0.50 -14.41 -6.44
CA GLN A 320 1.26 -13.15 -6.33
C GLN A 320 2.73 -13.30 -6.77
N GLY A 321 3.25 -14.53 -6.74
CA GLY A 321 4.57 -14.88 -7.27
C GLY A 321 4.69 -14.80 -8.80
N VAL A 322 3.59 -14.87 -9.54
CA VAL A 322 3.59 -14.87 -11.02
C VAL A 322 3.17 -13.51 -11.57
N ILE A 323 2.34 -12.76 -10.83
CA ILE A 323 1.80 -11.46 -11.26
C ILE A 323 2.91 -10.52 -11.79
N PRO A 324 4.00 -10.24 -11.07
CA PRO A 324 5.00 -9.28 -11.56
C PRO A 324 5.67 -9.71 -12.87
N LEU A 325 5.80 -11.02 -13.12
CA LEU A 325 6.37 -11.56 -14.36
C LEU A 325 5.40 -11.37 -15.54
N VAL A 326 4.11 -11.59 -15.31
CA VAL A 326 3.07 -11.38 -16.33
C VAL A 326 2.91 -9.89 -16.62
N GLU A 327 2.90 -9.05 -15.57
CA GLU A 327 2.91 -7.60 -15.73
C GLU A 327 4.12 -7.14 -16.54
N ALA A 328 5.29 -7.71 -16.26
CA ALA A 328 6.51 -7.43 -17.00
C ALA A 328 6.43 -7.86 -18.47
N GLN A 329 5.93 -9.07 -18.73
CA GLN A 329 5.75 -9.59 -20.08
C GLN A 329 4.76 -8.74 -20.89
N GLN A 330 3.65 -8.34 -20.28
CA GLN A 330 2.60 -7.53 -20.91
C GLN A 330 2.88 -6.03 -20.87
N ASN A 331 4.04 -5.64 -20.30
CA ASN A 331 4.40 -4.26 -20.03
C ASN A 331 3.25 -3.46 -19.38
N THR A 332 2.47 -4.06 -18.49
CA THR A 332 1.26 -3.43 -17.90
C THR A 332 1.14 -3.81 -16.44
N SER A 333 1.11 -2.83 -15.55
CA SER A 333 0.83 -3.04 -14.14
C SER A 333 -0.67 -3.24 -13.92
N PHE A 334 -1.08 -4.37 -13.36
CA PHE A 334 -2.47 -4.68 -13.06
C PHE A 334 -3.03 -3.82 -11.93
N PHE A 335 -2.18 -3.37 -11.00
CA PHE A 335 -2.60 -2.48 -9.92
C PHE A 335 -2.94 -1.06 -10.42
N THR A 336 -2.13 -0.53 -11.35
CA THR A 336 -2.30 0.86 -11.82
C THR A 336 -2.98 0.98 -13.17
N GLY A 337 -3.07 -0.12 -13.93
CA GLY A 337 -3.47 -0.14 -15.34
C GLY A 337 -2.46 0.51 -16.28
N ARG A 338 -1.26 0.85 -15.80
CA ARG A 338 -0.27 1.67 -16.55
C ARG A 338 0.81 0.82 -17.18
N PRO A 339 1.38 1.26 -18.31
CA PRO A 339 2.56 0.62 -18.85
C PRO A 339 3.78 0.80 -17.93
N ILE A 340 4.58 -0.25 -17.76
CA ILE A 340 5.77 -0.23 -16.91
C ILE A 340 6.88 0.60 -17.59
N GLU A 341 7.13 0.28 -18.85
CA GLU A 341 7.94 1.03 -19.80
C GLU A 341 7.01 1.91 -20.63
N GLY A 342 7.15 3.23 -20.48
CA GLY A 342 6.45 4.17 -21.34
C GLY A 342 6.87 4.01 -22.80
N ARG A 343 6.02 4.43 -23.73
CA ARG A 343 6.23 4.25 -25.17
C ARG A 343 7.60 4.73 -25.67
N ALA A 344 8.08 5.88 -25.18
CA ALA A 344 9.39 6.41 -25.53
C ALA A 344 10.57 5.51 -25.10
N LEU A 345 10.40 4.66 -24.08
CA LEU A 345 11.40 3.66 -23.69
C LEU A 345 11.29 2.39 -24.53
N GLN A 346 10.12 2.09 -25.09
CA GLN A 346 9.94 0.92 -25.95
C GLN A 346 10.63 1.10 -27.31
N ASP A 347 10.87 2.35 -27.73
CA ASP A 347 11.52 2.70 -28.99
C ASP A 347 13.06 2.58 -28.94
N ILE A 348 13.64 2.22 -27.79
CA ILE A 348 15.09 1.98 -27.62
C ILE A 348 15.37 0.52 -27.24
N ASP A 349 16.62 0.11 -27.43
CA ASP A 349 17.09 -1.25 -27.14
C ASP A 349 16.77 -1.69 -25.71
N ILE A 350 16.38 -2.97 -25.56
CA ILE A 350 15.89 -3.53 -24.28
C ILE A 350 16.90 -3.31 -23.13
N GLY A 351 18.19 -3.50 -23.37
CA GLY A 351 19.23 -3.31 -22.36
C GLY A 351 19.37 -1.86 -21.86
N LEU A 352 18.93 -0.88 -22.66
CA LEU A 352 19.06 0.55 -22.36
C LEU A 352 17.78 1.19 -21.79
N ARG A 353 16.68 0.43 -21.65
CA ARG A 353 15.41 0.98 -21.14
C ARG A 353 15.50 1.24 -19.64
N ALA A 354 15.89 2.47 -19.30
CA ALA A 354 15.96 2.96 -17.93
C ALA A 354 15.40 4.37 -17.86
N ASP A 355 14.76 4.72 -16.75
CA ASP A 355 14.34 6.09 -16.47
C ASP A 355 15.15 6.71 -15.31
N ARG A 356 14.80 7.94 -14.93
CA ARG A 356 15.40 8.63 -13.78
C ARG A 356 15.25 7.85 -12.47
N ASN A 357 14.20 7.05 -12.35
CA ASN A 357 13.90 6.32 -11.13
C ASN A 357 14.65 4.99 -11.08
N THR A 358 15.01 4.42 -12.24
CA THR A 358 15.83 3.23 -12.34
C THR A 358 17.22 3.44 -11.72
N SER A 359 17.58 2.53 -10.83
CA SER A 359 18.86 2.43 -10.14
C SER A 359 20.01 2.02 -11.08
N GLU A 360 21.22 2.48 -10.79
CA GLU A 360 22.43 2.05 -11.53
C GLU A 360 22.69 0.56 -11.34
N LEU A 361 22.40 0.03 -10.15
CA LEU A 361 22.44 -1.42 -9.92
C LEU A 361 21.53 -2.17 -10.90
N SER A 362 20.31 -1.67 -11.17
CA SER A 362 19.41 -2.30 -12.15
C SER A 362 19.88 -2.13 -13.59
N LYS A 363 20.56 -1.01 -13.91
CA LYS A 363 21.17 -0.80 -15.23
C LYS A 363 22.35 -1.73 -15.49
N LEU A 364 23.13 -2.04 -14.45
CA LEU A 364 24.26 -2.96 -14.54
C LEU A 364 23.82 -4.42 -14.72
N VAL A 365 22.69 -4.80 -14.11
CA VAL A 365 22.20 -6.19 -14.07
C VAL A 365 21.19 -6.48 -15.18
N GLY A 366 20.57 -5.45 -15.76
CA GLY A 366 19.75 -5.59 -16.96
C GLY A 366 20.55 -6.21 -18.10
N PHE A 367 19.93 -7.12 -18.84
CA PHE A 367 20.60 -7.81 -19.94
C PHE A 367 19.67 -7.93 -21.13
N ASP A 368 20.26 -7.87 -22.31
CA ASP A 368 19.63 -8.12 -23.58
C ASP A 368 20.54 -8.98 -24.47
N PHE A 369 19.91 -9.76 -25.33
CA PHE A 369 20.57 -10.55 -26.35
C PHE A 369 19.64 -10.64 -27.56
N GLU A 370 20.22 -10.70 -28.76
CA GLU A 370 19.45 -10.83 -29.99
C GLU A 370 19.38 -12.30 -30.41
N ALA A 371 18.16 -12.80 -30.66
CA ALA A 371 17.93 -14.13 -31.19
C ALA A 371 16.75 -14.11 -32.17
N PHE A 372 16.91 -14.78 -33.32
CA PHE A 372 15.87 -14.88 -34.36
C PHE A 372 15.35 -13.52 -34.88
N GLY A 373 16.21 -12.49 -34.91
CA GLY A 373 15.80 -11.13 -35.32
C GLY A 373 14.89 -10.41 -34.31
N THR A 374 14.85 -10.91 -33.07
CA THR A 374 14.14 -10.32 -31.93
C THR A 374 15.13 -10.06 -30.80
N GLN A 375 15.04 -8.88 -30.17
CA GLN A 375 15.74 -8.63 -28.91
C GLN A 375 14.99 -9.33 -27.78
N TRP A 376 15.70 -10.19 -27.06
CA TRP A 376 15.24 -10.87 -25.87
C TRP A 376 16.03 -10.35 -24.68
N GLY A 377 15.40 -10.17 -23.54
CA GLY A 377 16.09 -9.63 -22.38
C GLY A 377 15.14 -9.15 -21.30
N ILE A 378 15.72 -8.70 -20.21
CA ILE A 378 15.01 -8.01 -19.14
C ILE A 378 15.64 -6.63 -19.04
N SER A 379 14.85 -5.61 -19.39
CA SER A 379 15.34 -4.24 -19.28
C SER A 379 15.60 -3.85 -17.83
N PRO A 380 16.48 -2.88 -17.57
CA PRO A 380 16.69 -2.31 -16.24
C PRO A 380 15.39 -1.85 -15.57
N LYS A 381 14.48 -1.23 -16.34
CA LYS A 381 13.19 -0.77 -15.83
C LYS A 381 12.28 -1.92 -15.42
N MET A 382 12.25 -2.98 -16.22
CA MET A 382 11.41 -4.14 -15.97
C MET A 382 11.93 -4.96 -14.78
N LEU A 383 13.25 -5.13 -14.69
CA LEU A 383 13.91 -5.78 -13.56
C LEU A 383 13.57 -5.06 -12.25
N GLU A 384 13.68 -3.72 -12.24
CA GLU A 384 13.38 -2.93 -11.05
C GLU A 384 11.89 -2.99 -10.68
N HIS A 385 10.98 -3.08 -11.65
CA HIS A 385 9.56 -3.32 -11.37
C HIS A 385 9.33 -4.69 -10.72
N VAL A 386 9.87 -5.76 -11.31
CA VAL A 386 9.70 -7.13 -10.82
C VAL A 386 10.27 -7.29 -9.41
N LEU A 387 11.53 -6.89 -9.21
CA LEU A 387 12.18 -6.94 -7.90
C LEU A 387 11.53 -5.98 -6.90
N GLY A 388 11.08 -4.81 -7.36
CA GLY A 388 10.29 -3.88 -6.59
C GLY A 388 9.00 -4.50 -6.08
N GLN A 389 8.23 -5.19 -6.92
CA GLN A 389 6.99 -5.85 -6.50
C GLN A 389 7.25 -6.99 -5.52
N TYR A 390 8.22 -7.88 -5.80
CA TYR A 390 8.51 -9.01 -4.90
C TYR A 390 9.04 -8.59 -3.54
N THR A 391 9.83 -7.52 -3.50
CA THR A 391 10.40 -6.99 -2.27
C THR A 391 9.54 -5.90 -1.63
N ALA A 392 8.32 -5.68 -2.15
CA ALA A 392 7.41 -4.64 -1.69
C ALA A 392 8.05 -3.23 -1.64
N GLY A 393 8.92 -2.91 -2.59
CA GLY A 393 9.62 -1.63 -2.71
C GLY A 393 10.94 -1.53 -1.96
N LEU A 394 11.38 -2.59 -1.25
CA LEU A 394 12.66 -2.59 -0.55
C LEU A 394 13.86 -2.63 -1.51
N TYR A 395 13.76 -3.34 -2.64
CA TYR A 395 14.84 -3.42 -3.62
C TYR A 395 15.21 -2.06 -4.22
N PRO A 396 14.29 -1.25 -4.77
CA PRO A 396 14.63 0.08 -5.27
C PRO A 396 15.26 0.99 -4.20
N ALA A 397 14.83 0.88 -2.94
CA ALA A 397 15.40 1.64 -1.83
C ALA A 397 16.85 1.19 -1.51
N PHE A 398 17.09 -0.12 -1.49
CA PHE A 398 18.43 -0.69 -1.33
C PHE A 398 19.34 -0.35 -2.51
N ALA A 399 18.85 -0.51 -3.73
CA ALA A 399 19.59 -0.19 -4.95
C ALA A 399 20.01 1.29 -4.96
N ALA A 400 19.12 2.21 -4.58
CA ALA A 400 19.46 3.63 -4.44
C ALA A 400 20.52 3.90 -3.35
N LEU A 401 20.61 3.08 -2.30
CA LEU A 401 21.67 3.18 -1.30
C LEU A 401 23.02 2.72 -1.87
N ILE A 402 23.02 1.62 -2.63
CA ILE A 402 24.22 1.06 -3.27
C ILE A 402 24.72 1.95 -4.41
N ASP A 403 23.82 2.61 -5.15
CA ASP A 403 24.15 3.54 -6.23
C ASP A 403 25.09 4.67 -5.78
N ASN A 404 25.04 5.09 -4.51
CA ASN A 404 25.96 6.10 -3.95
C ASN A 404 27.40 5.59 -3.78
N ILE A 405 27.60 4.27 -3.86
CA ILE A 405 28.89 3.59 -3.71
C ILE A 405 29.45 3.20 -5.09
N LEU A 406 28.59 3.08 -6.10
CA LEU A 406 29.00 2.86 -7.49
C LEU A 406 29.59 4.14 -8.10
N PRO A 407 30.50 4.04 -9.09
CA PRO A 407 31.04 5.21 -9.77
C PRO A 407 29.91 6.07 -10.32
N ALA A 408 29.97 7.39 -10.04
CA ALA A 408 28.95 8.33 -10.49
C ALA A 408 28.85 8.29 -12.02
N PRO A 409 27.63 8.30 -12.59
CA PRO A 409 27.47 8.40 -14.04
C PRO A 409 28.08 9.71 -14.56
N THR A 410 28.42 9.75 -15.85
CA THR A 410 29.00 10.91 -16.54
C THR A 410 28.10 12.16 -16.56
N VAL A 411 26.83 12.02 -16.17
CA VAL A 411 25.84 13.09 -16.13
C VAL A 411 25.11 13.08 -14.78
N ASP A 412 25.10 14.23 -14.10
CA ASP A 412 24.41 14.39 -12.81
C ASP A 412 22.90 14.12 -12.93
N LYS A 413 22.39 13.28 -12.04
CA LYS A 413 20.95 13.00 -11.91
C LYS A 413 20.23 14.22 -11.31
N PRO A 414 18.99 14.54 -11.72
CA PRO A 414 18.23 15.63 -11.11
C PRO A 414 17.90 15.34 -9.65
N ASP A 415 17.93 16.37 -8.79
CA ASP A 415 17.63 16.27 -7.35
C ASP A 415 16.22 15.74 -7.10
N ARG A 416 16.09 14.73 -6.23
CA ARG A 416 14.80 14.10 -5.91
C ARG A 416 14.12 14.83 -4.75
N THR A 417 12.81 15.05 -4.84
CA THR A 417 12.04 15.44 -3.64
C THR A 417 11.86 14.22 -2.72
N LEU A 418 11.60 14.46 -1.43
CA LEU A 418 11.30 13.37 -0.49
C LEU A 418 10.15 12.48 -1.01
N ALA A 419 9.13 13.07 -1.65
CA ALA A 419 8.01 12.34 -2.25
C ALA A 419 8.36 11.56 -3.52
N GLU A 420 9.53 11.78 -4.13
CA GLU A 420 10.03 11.00 -5.28
C GLU A 420 10.89 9.81 -4.85
N LEU A 421 11.34 9.78 -3.59
CA LEU A 421 12.15 8.66 -3.09
C LEU A 421 11.30 7.38 -3.01
N PRO A 422 11.81 6.22 -3.48
CA PRO A 422 11.05 4.97 -3.53
C PRO A 422 10.37 4.59 -2.21
N LEU A 423 11.01 4.88 -1.07
CA LEU A 423 10.49 4.55 0.26
C LEU A 423 9.35 5.47 0.72
N PHE A 424 9.35 6.73 0.29
CA PHE A 424 8.42 7.77 0.77
C PHE A 424 7.32 8.12 -0.24
N LYS A 425 7.48 7.72 -1.50
CA LYS A 425 6.55 7.99 -2.60
C LYS A 425 5.11 7.59 -2.33
N SER A 426 4.89 6.50 -1.61
CA SER A 426 3.52 6.06 -1.26
C SER A 426 3.04 6.57 0.09
N ALA A 427 3.89 7.27 0.86
CA ALA A 427 3.56 7.94 2.11
C ALA A 427 3.15 9.40 1.90
N LEU A 428 3.73 10.02 0.87
CA LEU A 428 3.54 11.42 0.54
C LEU A 428 2.64 11.54 -0.69
N GLN A 429 1.72 12.50 -0.68
CA GLN A 429 0.95 12.87 -1.86
C GLN A 429 1.65 14.06 -2.52
N GLN A 430 1.93 13.95 -3.81
CA GLN A 430 2.39 15.09 -4.60
C GLN A 430 1.19 15.88 -5.10
N GLU A 431 1.30 17.21 -5.11
CA GLU A 431 0.29 18.11 -5.71
C GLU A 431 0.04 17.75 -7.19
N ASP A 432 1.11 17.43 -7.92
CA ASP A 432 1.07 17.02 -9.33
C ASP A 432 0.89 15.51 -9.54
N ALA A 433 0.11 14.84 -8.68
CA ALA A 433 -0.12 13.40 -8.82
C ALA A 433 -0.65 13.06 -10.22
N GLY A 434 0.13 12.28 -10.98
CA GLY A 434 -0.15 11.91 -12.38
C GLY A 434 -1.46 11.13 -12.62
N GLY A 435 -2.33 10.98 -11.63
CA GLY A 435 -3.68 10.44 -11.80
C GLY A 435 -4.50 11.25 -12.81
N GLN A 436 -4.45 12.58 -12.76
CA GLN A 436 -5.17 13.43 -13.73
C GLN A 436 -4.62 13.28 -15.15
N VAL A 437 -3.30 13.32 -15.30
CA VAL A 437 -2.60 13.17 -16.59
C VAL A 437 -2.91 11.81 -17.23
N ASN A 438 -3.04 10.75 -16.44
CA ASN A 438 -3.38 9.42 -16.97
C ASN A 438 -4.86 9.29 -17.38
N ARG A 439 -5.80 9.79 -16.56
CA ARG A 439 -7.22 9.87 -16.97
C ARG A 439 -7.38 10.69 -18.25
N LEU A 440 -6.55 11.71 -18.40
CA LEU A 440 -6.45 12.47 -19.63
C LEU A 440 -5.94 11.60 -20.78
N TYR A 441 -4.84 10.87 -20.63
CA TYR A 441 -4.34 9.97 -21.68
C TYR A 441 -5.38 8.93 -22.10
N ASP A 442 -6.11 8.31 -21.16
CA ASP A 442 -7.19 7.38 -21.48
C ASP A 442 -8.30 8.04 -22.30
N LYS A 443 -8.69 9.27 -21.93
CA LYS A 443 -9.65 10.09 -22.69
C LYS A 443 -9.10 10.45 -24.06
N ILE A 444 -7.83 10.88 -24.15
CA ILE A 444 -7.15 11.22 -25.40
C ILE A 444 -7.16 10.01 -26.32
N ASP A 445 -6.75 8.84 -25.85
CA ASP A 445 -6.69 7.61 -26.64
C ASP A 445 -8.07 7.12 -27.04
N LYS A 446 -9.08 7.28 -26.17
CA LYS A 446 -10.48 6.98 -26.49
C LYS A 446 -10.97 7.86 -27.63
N PHE A 447 -10.85 9.19 -27.52
CA PHE A 447 -11.33 10.12 -28.55
C PHE A 447 -10.52 10.06 -29.84
N THR A 448 -9.20 9.82 -29.75
CA THR A 448 -8.35 9.60 -30.92
C THR A 448 -8.75 8.32 -31.66
N ARG A 449 -9.17 7.25 -30.96
CA ARG A 449 -9.70 6.05 -31.63
C ARG A 449 -10.95 6.36 -32.45
N TYR A 450 -11.90 7.13 -31.93
CA TYR A 450 -13.09 7.52 -32.71
C TYR A 450 -12.73 8.28 -33.99
N SER A 451 -11.78 9.22 -33.91
CA SER A 451 -11.38 9.99 -35.10
C SER A 451 -10.58 9.15 -36.12
N GLU A 452 -9.67 8.29 -35.66
CA GLU A 452 -8.89 7.39 -36.53
C GLU A 452 -9.77 6.29 -37.15
N THR A 453 -10.74 5.74 -36.41
CA THR A 453 -11.74 4.81 -36.94
C THR A 453 -12.58 5.48 -38.02
N PHE A 454 -13.05 6.72 -37.78
CA PHE A 454 -13.80 7.46 -38.80
C PHE A 454 -12.97 7.70 -40.06
N LYS A 455 -11.71 8.16 -39.94
CA LYS A 455 -10.82 8.34 -41.11
C LYS A 455 -10.65 7.04 -41.90
N LYS A 456 -10.43 5.92 -41.20
CA LYS A 456 -10.27 4.61 -41.83
C LYS A 456 -11.56 4.17 -42.54
N LEU A 457 -12.72 4.39 -41.91
CA LEU A 457 -14.02 4.09 -42.53
C LEU A 457 -14.29 4.96 -43.76
N VAL A 458 -13.89 6.24 -43.76
CA VAL A 458 -13.99 7.09 -44.96
C VAL A 458 -13.17 6.50 -46.13
N GLU A 459 -12.02 5.91 -45.84
CA GLU A 459 -11.16 5.27 -46.85
C GLU A 459 -11.67 3.89 -47.32
N THR A 460 -12.26 3.09 -46.43
CA THR A 460 -12.66 1.70 -46.72
C THR A 460 -14.13 1.50 -47.06
N ASN A 461 -15.04 2.23 -46.39
CA ASN A 461 -16.49 2.09 -46.54
C ASN A 461 -17.23 3.41 -46.24
N PRO A 462 -17.45 4.25 -47.27
CA PRO A 462 -18.02 5.60 -47.09
C PRO A 462 -19.44 5.63 -46.50
N VAL A 463 -20.23 4.56 -46.67
CA VAL A 463 -21.60 4.48 -46.16
C VAL A 463 -21.60 4.26 -44.65
N GLU A 464 -20.80 3.30 -44.18
CA GLU A 464 -20.61 3.01 -42.76
C GLU A 464 -19.91 4.17 -42.03
N ALA A 465 -19.06 4.93 -42.73
CA ALA A 465 -18.48 6.16 -42.21
C ALA A 465 -19.54 7.22 -41.87
N GLN A 466 -20.58 7.37 -42.69
CA GLN A 466 -21.65 8.35 -42.45
C GLN A 466 -22.52 7.97 -41.24
N GLU A 467 -22.85 6.67 -41.10
CA GLU A 467 -23.57 6.15 -39.93
C GLU A 467 -22.73 6.32 -38.67
N TYR A 468 -21.46 5.95 -38.71
CA TYR A 468 -20.53 6.11 -37.59
C TYR A 468 -20.36 7.57 -37.18
N MET A 469 -20.32 8.49 -38.14
CA MET A 469 -20.28 9.93 -37.90
C MET A 469 -21.57 10.43 -37.25
N ALA A 470 -22.74 9.98 -37.70
CA ALA A 470 -24.02 10.40 -37.12
C ALA A 470 -24.13 9.96 -35.66
N GLU A 471 -23.68 8.75 -35.32
CA GLU A 471 -23.72 8.22 -33.96
C GLU A 471 -22.65 8.81 -33.04
N ASN A 472 -21.48 9.19 -33.57
CA ASN A 472 -20.31 9.57 -32.77
C ASN A 472 -19.76 10.98 -33.07
N ALA A 473 -20.55 11.85 -33.70
CA ALA A 473 -20.11 13.18 -34.17
C ALA A 473 -19.37 13.99 -33.08
N GLU A 474 -19.93 14.03 -31.87
CA GLU A 474 -19.34 14.74 -30.74
C GLU A 474 -17.99 14.13 -30.31
N ASN A 475 -17.90 12.80 -30.25
CA ASN A 475 -16.68 12.09 -29.89
C ASN A 475 -15.58 12.25 -30.95
N ILE A 476 -15.95 12.27 -32.23
CA ILE A 476 -15.03 12.49 -33.36
C ILE A 476 -14.47 13.93 -33.32
N ALA A 477 -15.33 14.92 -33.05
CA ALA A 477 -14.91 16.31 -32.90
C ALA A 477 -13.92 16.49 -31.73
N LYS A 478 -14.20 15.83 -30.59
CA LYS A 478 -13.29 15.75 -29.43
C LYS A 478 -11.97 15.04 -29.77
N GLY A 479 -11.96 14.12 -30.74
CA GLY A 479 -10.76 13.44 -31.24
C GLY A 479 -9.73 14.36 -31.87
N GLY A 480 -10.16 15.40 -32.60
CA GLY A 480 -9.24 16.40 -33.16
C GLY A 480 -8.54 17.23 -32.09
N MET A 481 -9.25 17.57 -31.00
CA MET A 481 -8.68 18.25 -29.85
C MET A 481 -7.74 17.33 -29.06
N ALA A 482 -8.12 16.06 -28.87
CA ALA A 482 -7.31 15.03 -28.24
C ALA A 482 -5.97 14.81 -28.97
N ALA A 483 -5.97 14.78 -30.30
CA ALA A 483 -4.76 14.64 -31.10
C ALA A 483 -3.81 15.84 -30.93
N LYS A 484 -4.31 17.08 -30.93
CA LYS A 484 -3.51 18.28 -30.65
C LYS A 484 -2.92 18.26 -29.25
N MET A 485 -3.71 17.81 -28.29
CA MET A 485 -3.29 17.67 -26.90
C MET A 485 -2.16 16.66 -26.76
N LYS A 486 -2.31 15.48 -27.37
CA LYS A 486 -1.27 14.45 -27.42
C LYS A 486 0.05 15.02 -27.94
N ALA A 487 0.00 15.72 -29.07
CA ALA A 487 1.18 16.36 -29.65
C ALA A 487 1.83 17.41 -28.72
N ALA A 488 1.03 18.16 -27.95
CA ALA A 488 1.55 19.11 -26.96
C ALA A 488 2.28 18.39 -25.81
N ILE A 489 1.69 17.31 -25.30
CA ILE A 489 2.29 16.52 -24.21
C ILE A 489 3.56 15.80 -24.69
N ASP A 490 3.58 15.31 -25.94
CA ASP A 490 4.75 14.70 -26.55
C ASP A 490 5.91 15.71 -26.69
N LYS A 491 5.62 16.95 -27.11
CA LYS A 491 6.63 18.03 -27.14
C LYS A 491 7.23 18.30 -25.75
N ILE A 492 6.40 18.35 -24.71
CA ILE A 492 6.89 18.55 -23.34
C ILE A 492 7.74 17.35 -22.90
N SER A 493 7.33 16.13 -23.24
CA SER A 493 8.09 14.91 -22.91
C SER A 493 9.45 14.88 -23.60
N ASN A 494 9.54 15.35 -24.84
CA ASN A 494 10.81 15.52 -25.55
C ASN A 494 11.69 16.58 -24.89
N ALA A 495 11.12 17.72 -24.49
CA ALA A 495 11.85 18.77 -23.76
C ALA A 495 12.39 18.27 -22.40
N GLU A 496 11.61 17.45 -21.68
CA GLU A 496 12.07 16.80 -20.45
C GLU A 496 13.29 15.91 -20.69
N ASN A 497 13.29 15.12 -21.78
CA ASN A 497 14.43 14.26 -22.12
C ASN A 497 15.70 15.06 -22.43
N VAL A 498 15.56 16.18 -23.15
CA VAL A 498 16.68 17.10 -23.43
C VAL A 498 17.25 17.68 -22.12
N VAL A 499 16.39 18.16 -21.22
CA VAL A 499 16.82 18.71 -19.93
C VAL A 499 17.49 17.65 -19.06
N ARG A 500 17.00 16.40 -19.07
CA ARG A 500 17.60 15.28 -18.32
C ARG A 500 19.03 14.98 -18.77
N ASN A 501 19.26 15.01 -20.08
CA ASN A 501 20.55 14.69 -20.68
C ASN A 501 21.49 15.89 -20.82
N SER A 502 21.09 17.07 -20.32
CA SER A 502 21.91 18.27 -20.35
C SER A 502 23.05 18.23 -19.31
N THR A 503 24.03 19.12 -19.44
CA THR A 503 25.11 19.34 -18.47
C THR A 503 24.71 20.28 -17.32
N MET A 504 23.42 20.60 -17.18
CA MET A 504 22.91 21.44 -16.09
C MET A 504 23.12 20.79 -14.72
N THR A 505 23.16 21.60 -13.66
CA THR A 505 23.28 21.08 -12.29
C THR A 505 22.04 20.31 -11.86
N ALA A 506 22.17 19.41 -10.88
CA ALA A 506 21.06 18.59 -10.37
C ALA A 506 19.84 19.43 -9.93
N ALA A 507 20.06 20.58 -9.30
CA ALA A 507 19.02 21.50 -8.85
C ALA A 507 18.32 22.21 -10.02
N GLN A 508 19.07 22.68 -11.02
CA GLN A 508 18.50 23.35 -12.20
C GLN A 508 17.68 22.37 -13.06
N LYS A 509 18.15 21.12 -13.20
CA LYS A 509 17.39 20.05 -13.87
C LYS A 509 16.07 19.79 -13.16
N LYS A 510 16.09 19.73 -11.82
CA LYS A 510 14.89 19.51 -11.02
C LYS A 510 13.86 20.61 -11.25
N GLU A 511 14.26 21.87 -11.13
CA GLU A 511 13.36 23.02 -11.32
C GLU A 511 12.72 23.03 -12.71
N ALA A 512 13.51 22.80 -13.76
CA ALA A 512 13.00 22.71 -15.12
C ALA A 512 12.01 21.55 -15.30
N LEU A 513 12.30 20.36 -14.74
CA LEU A 513 11.43 19.20 -14.80
C LEU A 513 10.13 19.39 -14.00
N ASP A 514 10.19 20.00 -12.83
CA ASP A 514 9.00 20.28 -12.01
C ASP A 514 8.10 21.32 -12.70
N ASN A 515 8.69 22.31 -13.40
CA ASN A 515 7.90 23.23 -14.22
C ASN A 515 7.18 22.50 -15.38
N PHE A 516 7.85 21.57 -16.07
CA PHE A 516 7.20 20.77 -17.12
C PHE A 516 6.05 19.91 -16.59
N LYS A 517 6.19 19.31 -15.40
CA LYS A 517 5.11 18.56 -14.75
C LYS A 517 3.91 19.46 -14.45
N ARG A 518 4.13 20.64 -13.86
CA ARG A 518 3.07 21.61 -13.57
C ARG A 518 2.36 22.07 -14.83
N VAL A 519 3.09 22.32 -15.92
CA VAL A 519 2.51 22.66 -17.23
C VAL A 519 1.65 21.51 -17.75
N LYS A 520 2.12 20.25 -17.68
CA LYS A 520 1.32 19.07 -18.06
C LYS A 520 0.06 18.94 -17.20
N SER A 521 0.17 19.16 -15.89
CA SER A 521 -0.96 19.11 -14.95
C SER A 521 -2.02 20.15 -15.29
N ASN A 522 -1.61 21.42 -15.47
CA ASN A 522 -2.51 22.52 -15.84
C ASN A 522 -3.18 22.29 -17.20
N LEU A 523 -2.40 21.86 -18.20
CA LEU A 523 -2.93 21.53 -19.52
C LEU A 523 -3.96 20.40 -19.40
N SER A 524 -3.68 19.39 -18.57
CA SER A 524 -4.60 18.28 -18.31
C SER A 524 -5.91 18.72 -17.68
N SER A 525 -5.84 19.61 -16.68
CA SER A 525 -7.01 20.18 -16.01
C SER A 525 -7.87 21.01 -16.97
N GLN A 526 -7.25 21.88 -17.78
CA GLN A 526 -7.97 22.70 -18.76
C GLN A 526 -8.73 21.85 -19.78
N PHE A 527 -8.11 20.77 -20.28
CA PHE A 527 -8.75 19.89 -21.24
C PHE A 527 -9.81 18.99 -20.59
N ALA A 528 -9.61 18.57 -19.33
CA ALA A 528 -10.63 17.84 -18.59
C ALA A 528 -11.91 18.67 -18.40
N SER A 529 -11.78 20.00 -18.28
CA SER A 529 -12.90 20.95 -18.21
C SER A 529 -13.51 21.30 -19.57
N ALA A 530 -12.76 21.15 -20.66
CA ALA A 530 -13.21 21.43 -22.02
C ALA A 530 -13.92 20.25 -22.71
N LEU A 531 -13.77 19.04 -22.16
CA LEU A 531 -14.42 17.80 -22.61
C LEU A 531 -15.73 17.54 -21.88
#